data_AF-A0AAW2FSN3-F1
#
_entry.id   AF-A0AAW2FSN3-F1
#
_cell.length_a   1.000
_cell.length_b   1.000
_cell.length_c   1.000
_cell.angle_alpha   90.00
_cell.angle_beta   90.00
_cell.angle_gamma   90.00
#
_symmetry.space_group_name_H-M   'P 1'
#
loop_
_entity.id
_entity.type
_entity.pdbx_description
1 polymer ?
#
loop_
_entity_poly.entity_id
_entity_poly.type
_entity_poly.pdbx_seq_one_letter_code
_entity_poly.pdbx_strand_id
1 'polypeptide(L)'
;MNGIVRSVLRATSVRNVLSSCGSNSSQHIRTLWNVCGRRQTAEIAPFISSLDLHNIRTRRCYSRSHTKAEKELVEFLAEEIIAEKKAQKLKMIPTEIEGFKVSLNGAEVNLKKRDDTDTIHISFNVNHTVDADTDEDLNSNSDNVEIGEMKSKPTFTVDIIRGDQTLGFTCSFNNQPGASGADDNYNDIFGIDEISLYEGKHSDKVYSVAGEIIDGYLYDLLMNYLEEKGVSNEFAEKLIELSTCYEHTAYVSLLEGLSKFTSGK
;
A
#
# COMPACT_ATOMS: atom_id res chain seq x y z
N MET A 1 -6.82 55.96 34.93
CA MET A 1 -7.94 56.88 34.61
C MET A 1 -8.62 56.36 33.36
N ASN A 2 -9.97 56.34 33.34
CA ASN A 2 -10.85 56.22 32.17
C ASN A 2 -10.72 54.91 31.33
N GLY A 3 -11.80 54.26 30.88
CA GLY A 3 -13.22 54.57 31.09
C GLY A 3 -14.12 53.36 30.76
N ILE A 4 -15.37 53.45 31.20
CA ILE A 4 -16.44 52.45 31.01
C ILE A 4 -17.24 52.84 29.76
N VAL A 5 -17.89 51.89 29.07
CA VAL A 5 -19.33 51.94 28.69
C VAL A 5 -19.76 50.59 28.08
N ARG A 6 -21.00 50.19 28.40
CA ARG A 6 -21.69 49.01 27.85
C ARG A 6 -22.45 49.39 26.58
N SER A 7 -22.78 48.41 25.74
CA SER A 7 -24.10 48.43 25.10
C SER A 7 -24.70 47.03 25.01
N VAL A 8 -26.02 46.99 25.09
CA VAL A 8 -26.90 45.82 25.02
C VAL A 8 -28.11 46.27 24.21
N LEU A 9 -28.67 45.44 23.34
CA LEU A 9 -30.14 45.33 23.18
C LEU A 9 -30.55 44.12 22.35
N ARG A 10 -31.79 43.67 22.56
CA ARG A 10 -32.47 42.58 21.85
C ARG A 10 -33.16 43.11 20.59
N ALA A 11 -33.37 42.22 19.62
CA ALA A 11 -34.56 42.22 18.79
C ALA A 11 -35.01 40.77 18.51
N THR A 12 -36.32 40.54 18.36
CA THR A 12 -36.93 39.21 18.15
C THR A 12 -38.14 39.33 17.23
N SER A 13 -38.32 38.45 16.24
CA SER A 13 -39.67 38.07 15.75
C SER A 13 -39.74 36.88 14.76
N VAL A 14 -40.50 35.86 15.19
CA VAL A 14 -41.36 34.88 14.50
C VAL A 14 -41.44 34.70 12.96
N ARG A 15 -41.31 33.41 12.57
CA ARG A 15 -42.19 32.54 11.71
C ARG A 15 -42.59 32.92 10.26
N ASN A 16 -42.35 31.97 9.33
CA ASN A 16 -43.34 31.02 8.74
C ASN A 16 -42.56 29.87 8.00
N VAL A 17 -42.86 28.56 8.04
CA VAL A 17 -43.93 27.71 7.40
C VAL A 17 -44.22 28.02 5.92
N LEU A 18 -44.35 27.08 4.95
CA LEU A 18 -44.61 25.61 4.93
C LEU A 18 -44.02 24.96 3.62
N SER A 19 -43.83 23.61 3.60
CA SER A 19 -43.83 22.74 2.38
C SER A 19 -42.69 22.93 1.33
N SER A 20 -42.25 21.98 0.48
CA SER A 20 -42.34 20.51 0.28
C SER A 20 -41.53 20.17 -1.02
N CYS A 21 -41.10 18.96 -1.46
CA CYS A 21 -41.19 17.55 -1.05
C CYS A 21 -40.05 16.72 -1.71
N GLY A 22 -39.69 15.55 -1.14
CA GLY A 22 -38.79 14.53 -1.74
C GLY A 22 -37.30 14.76 -1.48
N SER A 23 -36.42 13.75 -1.53
CA SER A 23 -36.62 12.29 -1.69
C SER A 23 -35.52 11.50 -0.94
N ASN A 24 -35.75 10.19 -0.74
CA ASN A 24 -35.00 9.23 0.07
C ASN A 24 -33.52 9.54 0.41
N SER A 25 -33.22 9.60 1.71
CA SER A 25 -31.88 9.37 2.24
C SER A 25 -31.59 7.86 2.32
N SER A 26 -30.56 7.41 1.60
CA SER A 26 -29.92 6.09 1.80
C SER A 26 -28.45 6.16 1.43
N GLN A 27 -27.59 6.46 2.42
CA GLN A 27 -26.14 6.43 2.23
C GLN A 27 -25.66 4.98 2.06
N HIS A 28 -24.97 4.71 0.94
CA HIS A 28 -24.29 3.44 0.71
C HIS A 28 -22.88 3.69 0.17
N ILE A 29 -21.95 3.97 1.09
CA ILE A 29 -20.50 3.89 0.87
C ILE A 29 -19.97 2.92 1.93
N ARG A 30 -19.52 1.73 1.50
CA ARG A 30 -18.79 0.76 2.33
C ARG A 30 -17.85 -0.06 1.45
N THR A 31 -16.58 0.34 1.41
CA THR A 31 -15.46 -0.60 1.21
C THR A 31 -15.28 -1.45 2.47
N LEU A 32 -14.30 -2.38 2.48
CA LEU A 32 -14.17 -3.50 3.43
C LEU A 32 -14.03 -3.17 4.95
N TRP A 33 -14.12 -1.92 5.37
CA TRP A 33 -13.89 -1.47 6.75
C TRP A 33 -14.99 -1.76 7.79
N ASN A 34 -16.00 -2.62 7.52
CA ASN A 34 -17.08 -2.90 8.48
C ASN A 34 -17.70 -4.31 8.31
N VAL A 35 -17.81 -5.07 9.41
CA VAL A 35 -18.15 -6.51 9.41
C VAL A 35 -19.42 -6.82 10.23
N CYS A 36 -20.15 -7.87 9.80
CA CYS A 36 -21.27 -8.57 10.46
C CYS A 36 -22.63 -7.86 10.65
N GLY A 37 -23.70 -8.46 10.07
CA GLY A 37 -25.10 -8.01 10.26
C GLY A 37 -26.18 -9.03 9.85
N ARG A 38 -26.41 -10.06 10.68
CA ARG A 38 -27.54 -11.04 10.75
C ARG A 38 -28.43 -11.35 9.52
N ARG A 39 -28.65 -12.66 9.30
CA ARG A 39 -29.67 -13.26 8.41
C ARG A 39 -31.11 -13.12 8.95
N GLN A 40 -32.08 -13.22 8.04
CA GLN A 40 -33.40 -13.85 8.30
C GLN A 40 -33.71 -14.90 7.22
N THR A 41 -34.61 -15.83 7.54
CA THR A 41 -34.95 -17.03 6.75
C THR A 41 -36.45 -17.11 6.47
N ALA A 42 -36.83 -17.69 5.34
CA ALA A 42 -38.21 -18.08 5.04
C ALA A 42 -38.24 -19.54 4.56
N GLU A 43 -39.24 -20.30 4.99
CA GLU A 43 -39.38 -21.74 4.76
C GLU A 43 -40.50 -22.03 3.74
N ILE A 44 -40.36 -23.09 2.94
CA ILE A 44 -41.49 -23.81 2.34
C ILE A 44 -41.24 -25.32 2.46
N ALA A 45 -42.29 -26.07 2.80
CA ALA A 45 -42.27 -27.50 3.13
C ALA A 45 -42.43 -28.41 1.87
N PRO A 46 -42.22 -29.75 1.98
CA PRO A 46 -41.99 -30.61 0.81
C PRO A 46 -43.25 -31.26 0.23
N PHE A 47 -43.08 -31.90 -0.94
CA PHE A 47 -43.98 -32.95 -1.43
C PHE A 47 -43.17 -34.21 -1.78
N ILE A 48 -43.79 -35.39 -1.61
CA ILE A 48 -43.11 -36.69 -1.72
C ILE A 48 -43.77 -37.52 -2.82
N SER A 49 -42.96 -38.12 -3.69
CA SER A 49 -43.32 -39.32 -4.46
C SER A 49 -42.07 -40.18 -4.68
N SER A 50 -42.27 -41.49 -4.86
CA SER A 50 -41.22 -42.50 -4.67
C SER A 50 -40.73 -43.16 -5.97
N LEU A 51 -39.42 -43.41 -6.01
CA LEU A 51 -38.74 -44.57 -6.62
C LEU A 51 -39.25 -45.12 -7.95
N ASP A 52 -38.38 -45.10 -8.96
CA ASP A 52 -38.01 -46.36 -9.62
C ASP A 52 -36.50 -46.41 -9.89
N LEU A 53 -35.90 -47.61 -9.91
CA LEU A 53 -34.46 -47.81 -9.68
C LEU A 53 -33.76 -48.51 -10.85
N HIS A 54 -33.59 -47.80 -11.96
CA HIS A 54 -32.82 -48.29 -13.11
C HIS A 54 -31.31 -48.04 -12.97
N ASN A 55 -30.55 -49.13 -13.11
CA ASN A 55 -29.12 -49.21 -12.83
C ASN A 55 -28.26 -48.63 -13.98
N ILE A 56 -28.32 -47.31 -14.18
CA ILE A 56 -27.40 -46.60 -15.06
C ILE A 56 -26.04 -46.51 -14.37
N ARG A 57 -25.01 -47.04 -15.01
CA ARG A 57 -23.60 -46.94 -14.59
C ARG A 57 -23.11 -45.50 -14.72
N THR A 58 -23.54 -44.62 -13.81
CA THR A 58 -23.17 -43.21 -13.80
C THR A 58 -21.65 -43.08 -13.70
N ARG A 59 -21.01 -42.64 -14.79
CA ARG A 59 -19.74 -41.93 -14.67
C ARG A 59 -20.01 -40.76 -13.73
N ARG A 60 -19.42 -40.78 -12.54
CA ARG A 60 -19.54 -39.68 -11.58
C ARG A 60 -18.68 -38.53 -12.09
N CYS A 61 -19.18 -37.84 -13.12
CA CYS A 61 -18.74 -36.50 -13.45
C CYS A 61 -18.98 -35.67 -12.18
N TYR A 62 -17.90 -35.42 -11.45
CA TYR A 62 -17.88 -34.37 -10.44
C TYR A 62 -17.97 -33.04 -11.19
N SER A 63 -19.18 -32.67 -11.60
CA SER A 63 -19.49 -31.27 -11.86
C SER A 63 -19.10 -30.53 -10.59
N ARG A 64 -18.06 -29.69 -10.67
CA ARG A 64 -17.73 -28.71 -9.63
C ARG A 64 -18.85 -27.68 -9.59
N SER A 65 -19.98 -28.07 -9.02
CA SER A 65 -21.09 -27.20 -8.71
C SER A 65 -20.63 -26.31 -7.57
N HIS A 66 -20.18 -25.10 -7.90
CA HIS A 66 -19.61 -24.14 -6.95
C HIS A 66 -20.40 -24.09 -5.65
N THR A 67 -19.71 -24.18 -4.52
CA THR A 67 -20.35 -24.00 -3.21
C THR A 67 -20.99 -22.63 -3.14
N LYS A 68 -21.94 -22.45 -2.21
CA LYS A 68 -22.58 -21.15 -2.02
C LYS A 68 -21.54 -20.04 -1.73
N ALA A 69 -20.52 -20.35 -0.93
CA ALA A 69 -19.43 -19.43 -0.61
C ALA A 69 -18.57 -19.06 -1.83
N GLU A 70 -18.24 -20.00 -2.72
CA GLU A 70 -17.53 -19.69 -3.97
C GLU A 70 -18.32 -18.71 -4.86
N LYS A 71 -19.65 -18.83 -4.92
CA LYS A 71 -20.48 -17.93 -5.71
C LYS A 71 -20.52 -16.51 -5.13
N GLU A 72 -20.78 -16.40 -3.83
CA GLU A 72 -20.79 -15.11 -3.12
C GLU A 72 -19.40 -14.43 -3.20
N LEU A 73 -18.32 -15.21 -3.18
CA LEU A 73 -16.94 -14.72 -3.33
C LEU A 73 -16.60 -14.28 -4.77
N VAL A 74 -17.03 -15.02 -5.80
CA VAL A 74 -16.83 -14.62 -7.21
C VAL A 74 -17.62 -13.35 -7.55
N GLU A 75 -18.84 -13.21 -7.03
CA GLU A 75 -19.68 -12.02 -7.20
C GLU A 75 -19.01 -10.80 -6.54
N PHE A 76 -18.59 -10.91 -5.28
CA PHE A 76 -17.85 -9.85 -4.57
C PHE A 76 -16.54 -9.46 -5.28
N LEU A 77 -15.70 -10.43 -5.66
CA LEU A 77 -14.43 -10.14 -6.33
C LEU A 77 -14.61 -9.48 -7.70
N ALA A 78 -15.71 -9.76 -8.41
CA ALA A 78 -16.00 -9.10 -9.67
C ALA A 78 -16.31 -7.60 -9.49
N GLU A 79 -17.01 -7.23 -8.41
CA GLU A 79 -17.25 -5.82 -8.06
C GLU A 79 -15.96 -5.13 -7.59
N GLU A 80 -15.19 -5.76 -6.70
CA GLU A 80 -13.97 -5.19 -6.13
C GLU A 80 -12.87 -4.95 -7.19
N ILE A 81 -12.63 -5.92 -8.09
CA ILE A 81 -11.68 -5.74 -9.22
C ILE A 81 -12.10 -4.58 -10.13
N ILE A 82 -13.41 -4.32 -10.27
CA ILE A 82 -13.94 -3.20 -11.06
C ILE A 82 -13.84 -1.87 -10.30
N ALA A 83 -13.87 -1.88 -8.97
CA ALA A 83 -13.63 -0.69 -8.13
C ALA A 83 -12.14 -0.30 -8.15
N GLU A 84 -11.24 -1.24 -7.84
CA GLU A 84 -9.79 -0.99 -7.76
C GLU A 84 -9.21 -0.49 -9.08
N LYS A 85 -9.60 -1.10 -10.20
CA LYS A 85 -9.17 -0.65 -11.55
C LYS A 85 -9.71 0.72 -11.98
N LYS A 86 -10.66 1.30 -11.23
CA LYS A 86 -11.11 2.69 -11.39
C LYS A 86 -10.40 3.63 -10.41
N ALA A 87 -10.05 3.14 -9.22
CA ALA A 87 -9.28 3.88 -8.22
C ALA A 87 -7.80 4.06 -8.62
N GLN A 88 -7.23 3.11 -9.38
CA GLN A 88 -5.85 3.13 -9.83
C GLN A 88 -5.50 4.40 -10.64
N LYS A 89 -4.89 5.39 -9.96
CA LYS A 89 -4.52 6.70 -10.51
C LYS A 89 -3.48 6.58 -11.62
N LEU A 90 -2.44 5.81 -11.37
CA LEU A 90 -1.31 5.58 -12.28
C LEU A 90 -1.53 4.28 -13.08
N LYS A 91 -1.73 4.42 -14.39
CA LYS A 91 -2.03 3.29 -15.30
C LYS A 91 -0.79 2.64 -15.91
N MET A 92 0.39 3.20 -15.68
CA MET A 92 1.65 2.74 -16.22
C MET A 92 2.74 2.92 -15.17
N ILE A 93 3.41 1.83 -14.83
CA ILE A 93 4.59 1.81 -13.99
C ILE A 93 5.75 2.46 -14.78
N PRO A 94 6.51 3.41 -14.22
CA PRO A 94 7.65 4.01 -14.92
C PRO A 94 8.74 2.96 -15.19
N THR A 95 9.28 2.95 -16.41
CA THR A 95 10.36 2.03 -16.81
C THR A 95 11.75 2.50 -16.36
N GLU A 96 11.87 3.76 -15.96
CA GLU A 96 13.13 4.41 -15.57
C GLU A 96 12.83 5.53 -14.55
N ILE A 97 13.67 5.64 -13.52
CA ILE A 97 13.60 6.65 -12.44
C ILE A 97 15.03 7.10 -12.15
N GLU A 98 15.35 8.40 -12.19
CA GLU A 98 16.70 8.95 -11.93
C GLU A 98 17.88 8.24 -12.65
N GLY A 99 17.61 7.75 -13.87
CA GLY A 99 18.57 6.98 -14.69
C GLY A 99 18.74 5.51 -14.27
N PHE A 100 18.00 5.04 -13.27
CA PHE A 100 17.87 3.64 -12.92
C PHE A 100 16.76 2.97 -13.75
N LYS A 101 17.11 1.89 -14.44
CA LYS A 101 16.16 1.09 -15.23
C LYS A 101 15.42 0.13 -14.32
N VAL A 102 14.10 0.19 -14.34
CA VAL A 102 13.20 -0.62 -13.50
C VAL A 102 12.99 -1.99 -14.14
N SER A 103 13.05 -3.05 -13.34
CA SER A 103 12.72 -4.41 -13.74
C SER A 103 11.93 -5.12 -12.64
N LEU A 104 10.94 -5.93 -13.05
CA LEU A 104 9.87 -6.43 -12.18
C LEU A 104 9.85 -7.97 -12.23
N ASN A 105 9.81 -8.63 -11.07
CA ASN A 105 9.82 -10.09 -10.96
C ASN A 105 8.95 -10.59 -9.79
N GLY A 106 7.66 -10.84 -10.05
CA GLY A 106 6.72 -11.29 -9.03
C GLY A 106 6.31 -10.15 -8.10
N ALA A 107 6.89 -10.12 -6.89
CA ALA A 107 6.78 -9.00 -5.95
C ALA A 107 8.11 -8.24 -5.78
N GLU A 108 9.18 -8.69 -6.46
CA GLU A 108 10.51 -8.12 -6.39
C GLU A 108 10.69 -7.04 -7.46
N VAL A 109 11.21 -5.88 -7.07
CA VAL A 109 11.56 -4.75 -7.93
C VAL A 109 13.06 -4.55 -7.90
N ASN A 110 13.69 -4.52 -9.07
CA ASN A 110 15.14 -4.35 -9.22
C ASN A 110 15.39 -3.13 -10.13
N LEU A 111 16.03 -2.10 -9.58
CA LEU A 111 16.42 -0.87 -10.25
C LEU A 111 17.93 -0.91 -10.54
N LYS A 112 18.36 -0.57 -11.75
CA LYS A 112 19.77 -0.65 -12.13
C LYS A 112 20.28 0.56 -12.91
N LYS A 113 21.36 1.15 -12.39
CA LYS A 113 22.12 2.25 -13.00
C LYS A 113 23.58 1.82 -13.18
N ARG A 114 24.29 2.47 -14.11
CA ARG A 114 25.72 2.26 -14.32
C ARG A 114 26.37 3.60 -14.65
N ASP A 115 27.37 3.95 -13.85
CA ASP A 115 28.29 5.05 -14.08
C ASP A 115 29.53 4.52 -14.83
N ASP A 116 30.51 5.38 -15.13
CA ASP A 116 31.75 4.97 -15.80
C ASP A 116 32.62 3.99 -14.97
N THR A 117 32.56 4.06 -13.63
CA THR A 117 33.33 3.19 -12.71
C THR A 117 32.48 2.17 -11.96
N ASP A 118 31.25 2.53 -11.60
CA ASP A 118 30.45 1.82 -10.60
C ASP A 118 29.12 1.35 -11.21
N THR A 119 28.61 0.20 -10.76
CA THR A 119 27.26 -0.26 -11.10
C THR A 119 26.41 -0.28 -9.83
N ILE A 120 25.35 0.52 -9.82
CA ILE A 120 24.44 0.62 -8.68
C ILE A 120 23.23 -0.27 -8.96
N HIS A 121 22.92 -1.15 -8.01
CA HIS A 121 21.77 -2.03 -8.05
C HIS A 121 20.93 -1.80 -6.79
N ILE A 122 19.64 -1.53 -6.95
CA ILE A 122 18.72 -1.29 -5.84
C ILE A 122 17.60 -2.32 -5.94
N SER A 123 17.33 -3.02 -4.85
CA SER A 123 16.31 -4.09 -4.80
C SER A 123 15.37 -3.89 -3.63
N PHE A 124 14.08 -4.09 -3.87
CA PHE A 124 13.06 -4.09 -2.83
C PHE A 124 11.89 -5.00 -3.19
N ASN A 125 11.09 -5.34 -2.18
CA ASN A 125 9.94 -6.22 -2.31
C ASN A 125 8.67 -5.50 -1.86
N VAL A 126 7.53 -5.69 -2.54
CA VAL A 126 6.25 -5.02 -2.21
C VAL A 126 5.31 -5.83 -1.29
N ASN A 127 5.77 -6.94 -0.72
CA ASN A 127 4.96 -7.67 0.27
C ASN A 127 5.01 -6.99 1.65
N HIS A 128 3.85 -6.67 2.22
CA HIS A 128 3.69 -6.12 3.58
C HIS A 128 4.28 -4.71 3.78
N THR A 129 4.28 -3.88 2.75
CA THR A 129 4.94 -2.56 2.74
C THR A 129 3.99 -1.36 2.80
N VAL A 130 2.67 -1.59 2.82
CA VAL A 130 1.67 -0.52 2.96
C VAL A 130 1.39 -0.27 4.43
N ASP A 131 1.72 0.92 4.91
CA ASP A 131 1.41 1.35 6.27
C ASP A 131 -0.11 1.55 6.40
N ALA A 132 -0.76 0.70 7.20
CA ALA A 132 -2.18 0.85 7.55
C ALA A 132 -2.40 1.94 8.61
N ASP A 133 -1.35 2.24 9.40
CA ASP A 133 -1.32 3.30 10.40
C ASP A 133 -1.12 4.66 9.71
N THR A 134 -2.19 5.16 9.09
CA THR A 134 -2.24 6.51 8.53
C THR A 134 -2.20 7.52 9.68
N ASP A 135 -1.30 8.51 9.62
CA ASP A 135 -1.04 9.44 10.73
C ASP A 135 -2.33 10.07 11.30
N GLU A 136 -2.54 9.92 12.62
CA GLU A 136 -3.70 10.50 13.31
C GLU A 136 -3.63 12.06 13.41
N ASP A 137 -2.56 12.69 12.91
CA ASP A 137 -2.35 14.15 12.85
C ASP A 137 -3.26 14.88 11.82
N LEU A 138 -4.43 14.31 11.54
CA LEU A 138 -5.56 14.98 10.87
C LEU A 138 -6.11 16.10 11.77
N ASN A 139 -5.45 17.27 11.68
CA ASN A 139 -5.86 18.55 12.26
C ASN A 139 -7.37 18.76 12.11
N SER A 140 -8.11 18.57 13.20
CA SER A 140 -9.52 18.16 13.16
C SER A 140 -10.52 19.30 12.95
N ASN A 141 -10.23 20.22 12.02
CA ASN A 141 -10.97 21.47 11.77
C ASN A 141 -11.28 21.71 10.27
N SER A 142 -11.35 20.65 9.46
CA SER A 142 -11.76 20.71 8.05
C SER A 142 -12.76 19.60 7.73
N ASP A 143 -13.93 19.93 7.18
CA ASP A 143 -14.99 18.96 6.80
C ASP A 143 -14.64 18.10 5.55
N ASN A 144 -13.36 17.98 5.21
CA ASN A 144 -12.86 17.04 4.21
C ASN A 144 -11.83 16.13 4.88
N VAL A 145 -12.28 14.98 5.36
CA VAL A 145 -11.39 13.86 5.66
C VAL A 145 -10.98 13.25 4.32
N GLU A 146 -9.96 13.84 3.69
CA GLU A 146 -9.13 13.06 2.78
C GLU A 146 -8.47 11.98 3.62
N ILE A 147 -8.97 10.74 3.48
CA ILE A 147 -8.28 9.55 3.97
C ILE A 147 -6.90 9.58 3.33
N GLY A 148 -5.85 9.64 4.16
CA GLY A 148 -4.47 9.74 3.69
C GLY A 148 -4.19 8.67 2.65
N GLU A 149 -3.57 9.08 1.54
CA GLU A 149 -3.25 8.15 0.46
C GLU A 149 -2.29 7.08 0.97
N MET A 150 -2.78 5.83 1.02
CA MET A 150 -2.00 4.67 1.45
C MET A 150 -0.74 4.57 0.59
N LYS A 151 0.42 4.62 1.26
CA LYS A 151 1.74 4.58 0.62
C LYS A 151 2.44 3.26 0.95
N SER A 152 3.09 2.70 -0.06
CA SER A 152 3.99 1.57 0.09
C SER A 152 5.41 2.07 0.37
N LYS A 153 5.91 1.86 1.59
CA LYS A 153 7.25 2.22 2.07
C LYS A 153 8.11 0.94 2.27
N PRO A 154 8.67 0.36 1.21
CA PRO A 154 9.48 -0.84 1.33
C PRO A 154 10.84 -0.55 1.99
N THR A 155 11.34 -1.45 2.83
CA THR A 155 12.79 -1.57 3.05
C THR A 155 13.46 -1.90 1.71
N PHE A 156 14.55 -1.21 1.38
CA PHE A 156 15.28 -1.39 0.12
C PHE A 156 16.77 -1.58 0.37
N THR A 157 17.43 -2.38 -0.47
CA THR A 157 18.89 -2.55 -0.42
C THR A 157 19.56 -1.81 -1.57
N VAL A 158 20.74 -1.25 -1.33
CA VAL A 158 21.56 -0.54 -2.33
C VAL A 158 22.94 -1.19 -2.40
N ASP A 159 23.21 -1.89 -3.50
CA ASP A 159 24.52 -2.48 -3.82
C ASP A 159 25.29 -1.53 -4.75
N ILE A 160 26.39 -0.95 -4.25
CA ILE A 160 27.35 -0.19 -5.06
C ILE A 160 28.51 -1.12 -5.42
N ILE A 161 28.53 -1.59 -6.66
CA ILE A 161 29.48 -2.59 -7.17
C ILE A 161 30.64 -1.88 -7.90
N ARG A 162 31.88 -2.12 -7.43
CA ARG A 162 33.13 -1.58 -8.00
C ARG A 162 34.15 -2.71 -8.18
N GLY A 163 34.30 -3.18 -9.41
CA GLY A 163 35.15 -4.34 -9.71
C GLY A 163 34.54 -5.65 -9.23
N ASP A 164 35.21 -6.31 -8.30
CA ASP A 164 34.76 -7.51 -7.58
C ASP A 164 34.16 -7.22 -6.19
N GLN A 165 34.41 -6.03 -5.64
CA GLN A 165 33.87 -5.56 -4.36
C GLN A 165 32.49 -4.90 -4.52
N THR A 166 31.64 -5.13 -3.51
CA THR A 166 30.31 -4.52 -3.36
C THR A 166 30.19 -3.93 -1.97
N LEU A 167 29.86 -2.63 -1.90
CA LEU A 167 29.41 -1.97 -0.68
C LEU A 167 27.88 -2.02 -0.68
N GLY A 168 27.30 -2.80 0.21
CA GLY A 168 25.86 -3.01 0.34
C GLY A 168 25.28 -2.25 1.52
N PHE A 169 24.15 -1.57 1.30
CA PHE A 169 23.37 -0.88 2.33
C PHE A 169 21.97 -1.51 2.40
N THR A 170 21.40 -1.59 3.61
CA THR A 170 19.97 -1.82 3.83
C THR A 170 19.38 -0.51 4.37
N CYS A 171 18.27 -0.04 3.81
CA CYS A 171 17.67 1.24 4.13
C CYS A 171 16.16 1.13 4.37
N SER A 172 15.65 1.86 5.37
CA SER A 172 14.23 1.97 5.68
C SER A 172 13.73 3.41 5.56
N PHE A 173 12.42 3.58 5.35
CA PHE A 173 11.80 4.90 5.29
C PHE A 173 11.52 5.45 6.70
N ASN A 174 11.80 6.74 6.89
CA ASN A 174 11.50 7.43 8.13
C ASN A 174 9.99 7.66 8.29
N ASN A 175 9.45 7.29 9.44
CA ASN A 175 8.04 7.52 9.77
C ASN A 175 7.78 8.88 10.45
N GLN A 176 8.82 9.60 10.86
CA GLN A 176 8.71 10.96 11.41
C GLN A 176 9.88 11.83 10.91
N PRO A 177 9.69 13.15 10.70
CA PRO A 177 10.79 14.07 10.46
C PRO A 177 11.80 14.01 11.63
N GLY A 178 13.08 13.92 11.33
CA GLY A 178 14.15 13.76 12.34
C GLY A 178 14.35 12.33 12.87
N ALA A 179 13.66 11.31 12.35
CA ALA A 179 13.81 9.92 12.81
C ALA A 179 15.19 9.28 12.49
N SER A 180 16.01 9.90 11.62
CA SER A 180 17.31 9.36 11.17
C SER A 180 18.38 9.20 12.26
N GLY A 181 18.18 9.68 13.49
CA GLY A 181 19.18 9.67 14.56
C GLY A 181 20.33 10.68 14.40
N ALA A 182 20.48 11.25 13.21
CA ALA A 182 21.23 12.48 12.97
C ALA A 182 20.54 13.70 13.60
N ASP A 183 21.24 14.84 13.66
CA ASP A 183 20.78 16.09 14.28
C ASP A 183 19.45 16.60 13.65
N ASP A 184 18.60 17.29 14.43
CA ASP A 184 17.23 17.74 14.08
C ASP A 184 17.16 18.59 12.78
N ASN A 185 18.31 19.02 12.28
CA ASN A 185 18.48 19.81 11.07
C ASN A 185 18.47 18.97 9.77
N TYR A 186 18.53 17.63 9.84
CA TYR A 186 18.50 16.72 8.68
C TYR A 186 17.15 16.00 8.54
N ASN A 187 16.32 16.50 7.62
CA ASN A 187 15.00 15.94 7.31
C ASN A 187 15.06 14.92 6.17
N ASP A 188 15.85 13.86 6.34
CA ASP A 188 15.94 12.78 5.37
C ASP A 188 14.69 11.89 5.40
N ILE A 189 14.31 11.38 4.22
CA ILE A 189 13.09 10.59 4.01
C ILE A 189 13.34 9.10 4.28
N PHE A 190 14.62 8.68 4.31
CA PHE A 190 15.07 7.33 4.64
C PHE A 190 16.33 7.37 5.50
N GLY A 191 16.60 6.27 6.20
CA GLY A 191 17.84 6.03 6.95
C GLY A 191 18.57 4.77 6.50
N ILE A 192 19.80 4.59 6.96
CA ILE A 192 20.59 3.36 6.75
C ILE A 192 20.44 2.45 7.97
N ASP A 193 19.82 1.29 7.78
CA ASP A 193 19.61 0.27 8.81
C ASP A 193 20.87 -0.57 9.04
N GLU A 194 21.58 -0.92 7.96
CA GLU A 194 22.71 -1.85 7.95
C GLU A 194 23.68 -1.55 6.81
N ILE A 195 24.99 -1.79 7.02
CA ILE A 195 26.03 -1.71 5.99
C ILE A 195 26.88 -2.97 5.99
N SER A 196 27.25 -3.44 4.79
CA SER A 196 28.18 -4.56 4.58
C SER A 196 29.17 -4.27 3.44
N LEU A 197 30.35 -4.90 3.48
CA LEU A 197 31.35 -4.83 2.41
C LEU A 197 31.84 -6.26 2.09
N TYR A 198 31.69 -6.68 0.84
CA TYR A 198 31.99 -8.06 0.44
C TYR A 198 32.46 -8.20 -1.01
N GLU A 199 33.01 -9.37 -1.33
CA GLU A 199 33.43 -9.75 -2.68
C GLU A 199 32.52 -10.87 -3.23
N GLY A 200 32.11 -10.76 -4.48
CA GLY A 200 31.33 -11.78 -5.17
C GLY A 200 29.83 -11.80 -4.85
N LYS A 201 29.41 -12.52 -3.79
CA LYS A 201 27.99 -12.67 -3.42
C LYS A 201 27.75 -12.46 -1.93
N HIS A 202 26.69 -11.72 -1.60
CA HIS A 202 26.20 -11.59 -0.23
C HIS A 202 25.83 -12.97 0.36
N SER A 203 26.10 -13.15 1.66
CA SER A 203 25.75 -14.34 2.43
C SER A 203 25.92 -14.06 3.93
N ASP A 204 25.27 -14.85 4.78
CA ASP A 204 25.24 -14.78 6.26
C ASP A 204 26.62 -14.94 6.97
N LYS A 205 27.72 -14.92 6.19
CA LYS A 205 29.12 -14.94 6.65
C LYS A 205 29.85 -13.62 6.39
N VAL A 206 29.24 -12.72 5.62
CA VAL A 206 29.70 -11.34 5.46
C VAL A 206 29.52 -10.64 6.81
N TYR A 207 30.47 -9.80 7.19
CA TYR A 207 30.29 -8.92 8.35
C TYR A 207 29.42 -7.73 7.93
N SER A 208 28.29 -7.56 8.62
CA SER A 208 27.45 -6.38 8.55
C SER A 208 27.48 -5.61 9.88
N VAL A 209 27.14 -4.32 9.82
CA VAL A 209 27.06 -3.43 10.97
C VAL A 209 25.77 -2.61 10.90
N ALA A 210 25.03 -2.54 12.02
CA ALA A 210 23.80 -1.76 12.10
C ALA A 210 24.09 -0.25 12.11
N GLY A 211 23.24 0.56 11.48
CA GLY A 211 23.40 2.01 11.37
C GLY A 211 23.48 2.72 12.72
N GLU A 212 22.69 2.26 13.71
CA GLU A 212 22.63 2.82 15.07
C GLU A 212 23.95 2.81 15.87
N ILE A 213 24.95 2.02 15.45
CA ILE A 213 26.27 1.94 16.08
C ILE A 213 27.41 2.51 15.20
N ILE A 214 27.07 3.18 14.10
CA ILE A 214 28.02 3.91 13.26
C ILE A 214 28.27 5.30 13.89
N ASP A 215 29.50 5.80 13.78
CA ASP A 215 29.82 7.18 14.17
C ASP A 215 29.05 8.18 13.29
N GLY A 216 28.41 9.18 13.90
CA GLY A 216 27.51 10.11 13.19
C GLY A 216 28.18 10.82 12.00
N TYR A 217 29.46 11.20 12.11
CA TYR A 217 30.16 11.84 11.00
C TYR A 217 30.47 10.84 9.86
N LEU A 218 30.68 9.56 10.18
CA LEU A 218 30.75 8.51 9.17
C LEU A 218 29.39 8.26 8.52
N TYR A 219 28.30 8.26 9.29
CA TYR A 219 26.93 8.15 8.77
C TYR A 219 26.61 9.28 7.78
N ASP A 220 26.91 10.54 8.14
CA ASP A 220 26.75 11.71 7.25
C ASP A 220 27.49 11.51 5.92
N LEU A 221 28.76 11.09 5.96
CA LEU A 221 29.57 10.85 4.76
C LEU A 221 29.00 9.72 3.88
N LEU A 222 28.34 8.73 4.48
CA LEU A 222 27.71 7.62 3.77
C LEU A 222 26.39 8.04 3.11
N MET A 223 25.58 8.88 3.77
CA MET A 223 24.38 9.49 3.16
C MET A 223 24.74 10.39 1.98
N ASN A 224 25.78 11.24 2.13
CA ASN A 224 26.31 12.04 1.01
C ASN A 224 26.79 11.16 -0.15
N TYR A 225 27.42 10.01 0.13
CA TYR A 225 27.87 9.07 -0.90
C TYR A 225 26.71 8.37 -1.63
N LEU A 226 25.61 8.08 -0.93
CA LEU A 226 24.37 7.59 -1.55
C LEU A 226 23.73 8.66 -2.45
N GLU A 227 23.71 9.93 -2.03
CA GLU A 227 23.24 11.05 -2.86
C GLU A 227 24.10 11.24 -4.11
N GLU A 228 25.44 11.18 -4.02
CA GLU A 228 26.34 11.20 -5.19
C GLU A 228 26.05 10.08 -6.21
N LYS A 229 25.48 8.96 -5.76
CA LYS A 229 25.01 7.87 -6.63
C LYS A 229 23.59 8.04 -7.17
N GLY A 230 22.88 9.08 -6.75
CA GLY A 230 21.50 9.36 -7.12
C GLY A 230 20.48 8.60 -6.27
N VAL A 231 20.86 8.16 -5.06
CA VAL A 231 19.95 7.69 -4.02
C VAL A 231 19.72 8.86 -3.06
N SER A 232 19.02 9.88 -3.56
CA SER A 232 18.68 11.11 -2.84
C SER A 232 17.26 11.05 -2.27
N ASN A 233 16.87 12.08 -1.50
CA ASN A 233 15.48 12.21 -1.03
C ASN A 233 14.47 12.31 -2.20
N GLU A 234 14.81 12.95 -3.32
CA GLU A 234 13.95 12.97 -4.53
C GLU A 234 13.80 11.58 -5.18
N PHE A 235 14.86 10.76 -5.15
CA PHE A 235 14.76 9.35 -5.56
C PHE A 235 13.87 8.56 -4.60
N ALA A 236 13.98 8.80 -3.29
CA ALA A 236 13.19 8.12 -2.27
C ALA A 236 11.68 8.39 -2.42
N GLU A 237 11.27 9.65 -2.68
CA GLU A 237 9.88 9.99 -3.00
C GLU A 237 9.35 9.23 -4.22
N LYS A 238 10.15 9.18 -5.31
CA LYS A 238 9.80 8.45 -6.53
C LYS A 238 9.78 6.93 -6.34
N LEU A 239 10.57 6.40 -5.39
CA LEU A 239 10.52 4.99 -5.00
C LEU A 239 9.22 4.66 -4.25
N ILE A 240 8.73 5.55 -3.37
CA ILE A 240 7.40 5.41 -2.74
C ILE A 240 6.30 5.42 -3.81
N GLU A 241 6.33 6.35 -4.78
CA GLU A 241 5.34 6.40 -5.86
C GLU A 241 5.36 5.12 -6.72
N LEU A 242 6.55 4.67 -7.14
CA LEU A 242 6.75 3.40 -7.85
C LEU A 242 6.21 2.21 -7.06
N SER A 243 6.60 2.10 -5.79
CA SER A 243 6.22 0.98 -4.93
C SER A 243 4.71 0.95 -4.69
N THR A 244 4.08 2.11 -4.46
CA THR A 244 2.63 2.24 -4.27
C THR A 244 1.87 1.87 -5.54
N CYS A 245 2.33 2.34 -6.71
CA CYS A 245 1.76 1.96 -8.01
C CYS A 245 1.90 0.45 -8.30
N TYR A 246 3.01 -0.17 -7.90
CA TYR A 246 3.28 -1.58 -8.19
C TYR A 246 2.58 -2.52 -7.20
N GLU A 247 2.54 -2.19 -5.91
CA GLU A 247 1.76 -2.91 -4.90
C GLU A 247 0.28 -2.95 -5.31
N HIS A 248 -0.33 -1.80 -5.64
CA HIS A 248 -1.74 -1.77 -6.07
C HIS A 248 -1.99 -2.63 -7.32
N THR A 249 -1.03 -2.65 -8.25
CA THR A 249 -1.06 -3.53 -9.43
C THR A 249 -0.97 -5.02 -9.05
N ALA A 250 -0.15 -5.36 -8.05
CA ALA A 250 -0.01 -6.72 -7.53
C ALA A 250 -1.27 -7.16 -6.76
N TYR A 251 -1.87 -6.28 -5.96
CA TYR A 251 -3.15 -6.52 -5.26
C TYR A 251 -4.29 -6.79 -6.23
N VAL A 252 -4.47 -5.95 -7.27
CA VAL A 252 -5.46 -6.19 -8.35
C VAL A 252 -5.18 -7.53 -9.06
N SER A 253 -3.92 -7.88 -9.26
CA SER A 253 -3.52 -9.17 -9.86
C SER A 253 -3.82 -10.37 -8.95
N LEU A 254 -3.69 -10.21 -7.63
CA LEU A 254 -4.08 -11.19 -6.62
C LEU A 254 -5.60 -11.40 -6.59
N LEU A 255 -6.40 -10.34 -6.61
CA LEU A 255 -7.86 -10.43 -6.70
C LEU A 255 -8.29 -11.16 -7.99
N GLU A 256 -7.67 -10.85 -9.12
CA GLU A 256 -7.88 -11.59 -10.38
C GLU A 256 -7.50 -13.07 -10.27
N GLY A 257 -6.36 -13.38 -9.65
CA GLY A 257 -5.89 -14.76 -9.44
C GLY A 257 -6.86 -15.56 -8.57
N LEU A 258 -7.33 -14.96 -7.48
CA LEU A 258 -8.32 -15.53 -6.58
C LEU A 258 -9.68 -15.73 -7.28
N SER A 259 -10.12 -14.77 -8.10
CA SER A 259 -11.35 -14.87 -8.89
C SER A 259 -11.30 -16.01 -9.92
N LYS A 260 -10.15 -16.22 -10.59
CA LYS A 260 -9.92 -17.35 -11.51
C LYS A 260 -9.95 -18.69 -10.75
N PHE A 261 -9.22 -18.77 -9.64
CA PHE A 261 -9.14 -19.96 -8.78
C PHE A 261 -10.51 -20.38 -8.23
N THR A 262 -11.29 -19.44 -7.69
CA THR A 262 -12.65 -19.69 -7.16
C THR A 262 -13.66 -19.99 -8.25
N SER A 263 -13.53 -19.38 -9.43
CA SER A 263 -14.29 -19.73 -10.64
C SER A 263 -13.93 -21.11 -11.22
N GLY A 264 -12.89 -21.78 -10.72
CA GLY A 264 -12.50 -23.13 -11.12
C GLY A 264 -12.09 -23.27 -12.59
N LYS A 265 -11.55 -22.20 -13.19
CA LYS A 265 -11.12 -22.08 -14.59
C LYS A 265 -9.61 -21.94 -14.70
#